data_AF-A0A1V9Y4G0-F1
#
_entry.id   AF-A0A1V9Y4G0-F1
#
_cell.length_a   1.000
_cell.length_b   1.000
_cell.length_c   1.000
_cell.angle_alpha   90.00
_cell.angle_beta   90.00
_cell.angle_gamma   90.00
#
_symmetry.space_group_name_H-M   'P 1'
#
loop_
_entity.id
_entity.type
_entity.pdbx_description
1 polymer ?
#
loop_
_entity_poly.entity_id
_entity_poly.type
_entity_poly.pdbx_seq_one_letter_code
_entity_poly.pdbx_strand_id
1 'polypeptide(L)'
;MIIQQGVVYAIVAFTIWGFFPIYWKQLDNVPDIQVAVHRVVWCGFVLLLLVIFTCQWNTFQSTAFTKRNFVIYGIAILLLTGSVFIFVYATNTNRIVEVSLAYFINPMVNALIGRVVLKEIFTLWQYVALAIAFAGVLIPTIAY
;
A
#
# COMPACT_ATOMS: atom_id res chain seq x y z
N MET A 1 19.10 -11.52 21.17
CA MET A 1 17.86 -11.47 20.38
C MET A 1 18.03 -10.37 19.35
N ILE A 2 18.52 -10.71 18.15
CA ILE A 2 18.74 -9.71 17.09
C ILE A 2 17.35 -9.38 16.56
N ILE A 3 16.81 -8.23 16.97
CA ILE A 3 15.62 -7.69 16.30
C ILE A 3 16.02 -7.55 14.83
N GLN A 4 15.41 -8.35 13.95
CA GLN A 4 15.63 -8.22 12.52
C GLN A 4 15.32 -6.78 12.15
N GLN A 5 16.28 -6.05 11.57
CA GLN A 5 16.13 -4.62 11.23
C GLN A 5 14.84 -4.35 10.44
N GLY A 6 14.36 -5.33 9.66
CA GLY A 6 13.08 -5.29 8.97
C GLY A 6 11.86 -5.09 9.88
N VAL A 7 11.84 -5.63 11.10
CA VAL A 7 10.75 -5.44 12.06
C VAL A 7 10.69 -3.99 12.53
N VAL A 8 11.84 -3.38 12.82
CA VAL A 8 11.90 -1.96 13.21
C VAL A 8 11.42 -1.07 12.07
N TYR A 9 11.90 -1.32 10.83
CA TYR A 9 11.44 -0.57 9.67
C TYR A 9 9.93 -0.71 9.42
N ALA A 10 9.39 -1.92 9.57
CA ALA A 10 7.95 -2.16 9.44
C ALA A 10 7.16 -1.39 10.50
N ILE A 11 7.55 -1.44 11.76
CA ILE A 11 6.88 -0.72 12.85
C ILE A 11 6.86 0.78 12.56
N VAL A 12 8.00 1.37 12.20
CA VAL A 12 8.09 2.80 11.89
C VAL A 12 7.22 3.15 10.68
N ALA A 13 7.31 2.37 9.60
CA ALA A 13 6.53 2.60 8.39
C ALA A 13 5.01 2.52 8.66
N PHE A 14 4.54 1.48 9.35
CA PHE A 14 3.12 1.32 9.67
C PHE A 14 2.62 2.38 10.67
N THR A 15 3.47 2.82 11.59
CA THR A 15 3.14 3.91 12.51
C THR A 15 2.93 5.20 11.75
N ILE A 16 3.88 5.61 10.91
CA ILE A 16 3.76 6.79 10.05
C ILE A 16 2.52 6.66 9.16
N TRP A 17 2.30 5.47 8.60
CA TRP A 17 1.18 5.23 7.72
C TRP A 17 -0.18 5.37 8.42
N GLY A 18 -0.29 4.96 9.68
CA GLY A 18 -1.48 5.13 10.52
C GLY A 18 -1.84 6.60 10.83
N PHE A 19 -0.87 7.52 10.78
CA PHE A 19 -1.13 8.95 10.96
C PHE A 19 -1.60 9.67 9.67
N PHE A 20 -1.44 9.07 8.49
CA PHE A 20 -1.82 9.71 7.23
C PHE A 20 -3.30 10.11 7.11
N PRO A 21 -4.28 9.30 7.56
CA PRO A 21 -5.69 9.70 7.52
C PRO A 21 -5.99 10.99 8.27
N ILE A 22 -5.30 11.23 9.40
CA ILE A 22 -5.43 12.47 10.18
C ILE A 22 -4.88 13.65 9.37
N TYR A 23 -3.72 13.47 8.74
CA TYR A 23 -3.10 14.49 7.90
C TYR A 23 -3.96 14.83 6.66
N TRP A 24 -4.52 13.82 5.98
CA TRP A 24 -5.38 14.05 4.82
C TRP A 24 -6.67 14.78 5.19
N LYS A 25 -7.24 14.50 6.36
CA LYS A 25 -8.42 15.23 6.85
C LYS A 25 -8.13 16.72 7.09
N GLN A 26 -6.89 17.09 7.43
CA GLN A 26 -6.49 18.50 7.54
C GLN A 26 -6.32 19.19 6.17
N LEU A 27 -6.19 18.40 5.10
CA LEU A 27 -6.02 18.85 3.72
C LEU A 27 -7.33 18.84 2.92
N ASP A 28 -8.50 18.75 3.57
CA ASP A 28 -9.84 18.79 2.94
C ASP A 28 -9.96 19.91 1.89
N ASN A 29 -9.39 21.08 2.16
CA ASN A 29 -9.42 22.23 1.25
C ASN A 29 -8.56 22.08 -0.02
N VAL A 30 -7.75 21.03 -0.15
CA VAL A 30 -6.87 20.79 -1.29
C VAL A 30 -7.48 19.70 -2.17
N PRO A 31 -7.62 19.91 -3.49
CA PRO A 31 -8.14 18.88 -4.38
C PRO A 31 -7.37 17.56 -4.27
N ASP A 32 -8.08 16.44 -4.14
CA ASP A 32 -7.53 15.09 -3.98
C ASP A 32 -6.46 14.73 -5.04
N ILE A 33 -6.69 15.19 -6.26
CA ILE A 33 -5.77 14.98 -7.38
C ILE A 33 -4.42 15.69 -7.18
N GLN A 34 -4.41 16.87 -6.55
CA GLN A 34 -3.17 17.58 -6.24
C GLN A 34 -2.37 16.83 -5.19
N VAL A 35 -3.03 16.32 -4.14
CA VAL A 35 -2.39 15.49 -3.11
C VAL A 35 -1.78 14.23 -3.73
N ALA A 36 -2.51 13.54 -4.60
CA ALA A 36 -2.02 12.36 -5.30
C ALA A 36 -0.81 12.66 -6.20
N VAL A 37 -0.85 13.74 -6.99
CA VAL A 37 0.26 14.16 -7.86
C VAL A 37 1.50 14.51 -7.03
N HIS A 38 1.35 15.31 -5.97
CA HIS A 38 2.46 15.66 -5.09
C HIS A 38 3.11 14.43 -4.48
N ARG A 39 2.33 13.42 -4.08
CA ARG A 39 2.84 12.16 -3.55
C ARG A 39 3.73 11.44 -4.57
N VAL A 40 3.29 11.33 -5.83
CA VAL A 40 4.07 10.69 -6.90
C VAL A 40 5.36 11.45 -7.20
N VAL A 41 5.27 12.78 -7.29
CA VAL A 41 6.44 13.65 -7.58
C VAL A 41 7.49 13.53 -6.48
N TRP A 42 7.08 13.62 -5.20
CA TRP A 42 8.02 13.50 -4.08
C TRP A 42 8.62 12.10 -3.95
N CYS A 43 7.85 11.04 -4.19
CA CYS A 43 8.39 9.68 -4.26
C CYS A 43 9.46 9.56 -5.36
N GLY A 44 9.18 10.08 -6.56
CA GLY A 44 10.14 10.09 -7.67
C GLY A 44 11.41 10.87 -7.33
N PHE A 45 11.27 12.05 -6.72
CA PHE A 45 12.40 12.88 -6.31
C PHE A 45 13.29 12.17 -5.28
N VAL A 46 12.70 11.62 -4.21
CA VAL A 46 13.45 10.91 -3.15
C VAL A 46 14.15 9.67 -3.70
N LEU A 47 13.47 8.89 -4.55
CA LEU A 47 14.07 7.71 -5.18
C LEU A 47 15.22 8.08 -6.13
N LEU A 48 15.07 9.16 -6.90
CA LEU A 48 16.12 9.64 -7.79
C LEU A 48 17.36 10.09 -7.00
N LEU A 49 17.15 10.83 -5.89
CA LEU A 49 18.24 11.17 -4.97
C LEU A 49 18.92 9.92 -4.43
N LEU A 50 18.16 8.90 -4.02
CA LEU A 50 18.72 7.65 -3.52
C LEU A 50 19.58 6.94 -4.58
N VAL A 51 19.12 6.86 -5.84
CA VAL A 51 19.90 6.28 -6.94
C VAL A 51 21.21 7.04 -7.17
N ILE A 52 21.19 8.38 -7.07
CA ILE A 52 22.38 9.22 -7.21
C ILE A 52 23.34 8.98 -6.05
N PHE A 53 22.86 9.03 -4.80
CA PHE A 53 23.68 8.83 -3.60
C PHE A 53 24.24 7.42 -3.46
N THR A 54 23.56 6.41 -4.00
CA THR A 54 24.06 5.04 -4.07
C THR A 54 24.97 4.77 -5.26
N CYS A 55 25.22 5.80 -6.10
CA CYS A 55 26.02 5.72 -7.33
C CYS A 55 25.54 4.66 -8.34
N GLN A 56 24.26 4.28 -8.30
CA GLN A 56 23.68 3.24 -9.18
C GLN A 56 23.10 3.80 -10.48
N TRP A 57 23.38 5.07 -10.80
CA TRP A 57 22.80 5.77 -11.96
C TRP A 57 23.00 5.05 -13.30
N ASN A 58 24.21 4.53 -13.54
CA ASN A 58 24.51 3.83 -14.80
C ASN A 58 23.73 2.52 -14.94
N THR A 59 23.58 1.77 -13.84
CA THR A 59 22.77 0.54 -13.79
C THR A 59 21.29 0.84 -13.94
N PHE A 60 20.83 1.95 -13.36
CA PHE A 60 19.45 2.40 -13.50
C PHE A 60 19.14 2.75 -14.96
N GLN A 61 19.96 3.56 -15.63
CA GLN A 61 19.72 3.93 -17.03
C GLN A 61 19.71 2.73 -17.98
N SER A 62 20.62 1.77 -17.79
CA SER A 62 20.71 0.61 -18.68
C SER A 62 19.52 -0.34 -18.56
N THR A 63 18.82 -0.33 -17.43
CA THR A 63 17.72 -1.27 -17.15
C THR A 63 16.34 -0.61 -17.16
N ALA A 64 16.21 0.64 -16.70
CA ALA A 64 14.93 1.30 -16.49
C ALA A 64 14.16 1.55 -17.79
N PHE A 65 14.84 1.93 -18.88
CA PHE A 65 14.18 2.41 -20.10
C PHE A 65 13.76 1.29 -21.09
N THR A 66 13.58 0.07 -20.60
CA THR A 66 13.10 -1.04 -21.44
C THR A 66 11.58 -0.93 -21.64
N LYS A 67 11.07 -1.18 -22.87
CA LYS A 67 9.62 -1.19 -23.17
C LYS A 67 8.80 -2.02 -22.18
N ARG A 68 9.31 -3.20 -21.81
CA ARG A 68 8.69 -4.08 -20.81
C ARG A 68 8.54 -3.40 -19.46
N ASN A 69 9.59 -2.72 -18.97
CA ASN A 69 9.57 -2.04 -17.69
C ASN A 69 8.59 -0.86 -17.72
N PHE A 70 8.57 -0.08 -18.81
CA PHE A 70 7.58 0.97 -18.98
C PHE A 70 6.13 0.46 -18.90
N VAL A 71 5.82 -0.65 -19.56
CA VAL A 71 4.46 -1.23 -19.51
C VAL A 71 4.13 -1.74 -18.11
N ILE A 72 5.03 -2.52 -17.51
CA ILE A 72 4.80 -3.11 -16.17
C ILE A 72 4.64 -2.00 -15.12
N TYR A 73 5.58 -1.06 -15.06
CA TYR A 73 5.52 0.03 -14.08
C TYR A 73 4.43 1.05 -14.40
N GLY A 74 4.07 1.23 -15.67
CA GLY A 74 2.91 2.04 -16.09
C GLY A 74 1.59 1.46 -15.59
N ILE A 75 1.39 0.15 -15.69
CA ILE A 75 0.23 -0.52 -15.11
C ILE A 75 0.27 -0.44 -13.58
N ALA A 76 1.45 -0.67 -12.98
CA ALA A 76 1.61 -0.61 -11.53
C ALA A 76 1.25 0.78 -10.96
N ILE A 77 1.71 1.87 -11.60
CA ILE A 77 1.40 3.23 -11.15
C ILE A 77 -0.07 3.58 -11.34
N LEU A 78 -0.72 3.09 -12.41
CA LEU A 78 -2.16 3.25 -12.61
C LEU A 78 -2.97 2.55 -11.52
N LEU A 79 -2.64 1.30 -11.20
CA LEU A 79 -3.28 0.54 -10.13
C LEU A 79 -3.05 1.18 -8.75
N LEU A 80 -1.82 1.61 -8.46
CA LEU A 80 -1.47 2.29 -7.21
C LEU A 80 -2.21 3.62 -7.08
N THR A 81 -2.22 4.44 -8.12
CA THR A 81 -2.89 5.75 -8.10
C THR A 81 -4.40 5.58 -7.96
N GLY A 82 -5.00 4.62 -8.69
CA GLY A 82 -6.42 4.30 -8.55
C GLY A 82 -6.79 3.84 -7.14
N SER A 83 -5.97 2.96 -6.55
CA SER A 83 -6.14 2.50 -5.16
C SER A 83 -6.11 3.65 -4.15
N VAL A 84 -5.10 4.53 -4.24
CA VAL A 84 -4.95 5.69 -3.34
C VAL A 84 -6.07 6.70 -3.56
N PHE A 85 -6.49 6.92 -4.80
CA PHE A 85 -7.60 7.81 -5.12
C PHE A 85 -8.91 7.33 -4.47
N ILE A 86 -9.24 6.04 -4.63
CA ILE A 86 -10.44 5.44 -3.98
C ILE A 86 -10.36 5.62 -2.46
N PHE A 87 -9.18 5.42 -1.87
CA PHE A 87 -8.96 5.63 -0.45
C PHE A 87 -9.23 7.08 -0.02
N VAL A 88 -8.64 8.06 -0.71
CA VAL A 88 -8.78 9.49 -0.37
C VAL A 88 -10.24 9.92 -0.54
N TYR A 89 -10.86 9.54 -1.66
CA TYR A 89 -12.27 9.81 -1.95
C TYR A 89 -13.21 9.23 -0.88
N ALA A 90 -13.01 7.97 -0.48
CA ALA A 90 -13.83 7.33 0.54
C ALA A 90 -13.61 7.94 1.94
N THR A 91 -12.39 8.42 2.23
CA THR A 91 -12.09 9.13 3.48
C THR A 91 -12.78 10.49 3.54
N ASN A 92 -12.76 11.25 2.43
CA ASN A 92 -13.39 12.57 2.33
C ASN A 92 -14.93 12.52 2.32
N THR A 93 -15.51 11.43 1.81
CA THR A 93 -16.98 11.22 1.81
C THR A 93 -17.53 10.67 3.13
N ASN A 94 -16.78 10.74 4.24
CA ASN A 94 -17.12 10.19 5.56
C ASN A 94 -17.39 8.68 5.59
N ARG A 95 -16.99 7.92 4.55
CA ARG A 95 -17.08 6.45 4.49
C ARG A 95 -15.90 5.78 5.21
N ILE A 96 -15.47 6.35 6.34
CA ILE A 96 -14.28 5.91 7.08
C ILE A 96 -14.45 4.46 7.60
N VAL A 97 -15.70 4.06 7.90
CA VAL A 97 -16.03 2.68 8.31
C VAL A 97 -15.79 1.69 7.16
N GLU A 98 -16.28 2.01 5.95
CA GLU A 98 -16.09 1.20 4.74
C GLU A 98 -14.59 1.10 4.37
N VAL A 99 -13.86 2.20 4.49
CA VAL A 99 -12.40 2.24 4.29
C VAL A 99 -11.71 1.30 5.28
N SER A 100 -12.04 1.40 6.57
CA SER A 100 -11.43 0.55 7.61
C SER A 100 -11.73 -0.94 7.37
N LEU A 101 -12.95 -1.27 6.95
CA LEU A 101 -13.35 -2.61 6.52
C LEU A 101 -12.50 -3.12 5.34
N ALA A 102 -12.28 -2.28 4.33
CA ALA A 102 -11.40 -2.62 3.21
C ALA A 102 -9.96 -2.91 3.66
N TYR A 103 -9.44 -2.19 4.67
CA TYR A 103 -8.12 -2.49 5.26
C TYR A 103 -8.07 -3.82 6.00
N PHE A 104 -9.13 -4.20 6.72
CA PHE A 104 -9.16 -5.50 7.38
C PHE A 104 -9.27 -6.67 6.39
N ILE A 105 -9.93 -6.46 5.24
CA ILE A 105 -10.03 -7.45 4.16
C ILE A 105 -8.69 -7.61 3.42
N ASN A 106 -7.88 -6.55 3.31
CA ASN A 106 -6.68 -6.51 2.47
C ASN A 106 -5.64 -7.63 2.79
N PRO A 107 -5.24 -7.88 4.06
CA PRO A 107 -4.35 -9.01 4.40
C PRO A 107 -4.89 -10.36 3.96
N MET A 108 -6.22 -10.55 4.02
CA MET A 108 -6.85 -11.80 3.64
C MET A 108 -6.80 -12.00 2.12
N VAL A 109 -7.11 -10.95 1.37
CA VAL A 109 -7.02 -10.95 -0.09
C VAL A 109 -5.57 -11.16 -0.53
N ASN A 110 -4.60 -10.50 0.11
CA ASN A 110 -3.19 -10.69 -0.19
C ASN A 110 -2.72 -12.12 0.09
N ALA A 111 -3.16 -12.72 1.20
CA ALA A 111 -2.88 -14.12 1.49
C ALA A 111 -3.47 -15.04 0.41
N LEU A 112 -4.74 -14.85 0.03
CA LEU A 112 -5.37 -15.63 -1.04
C LEU A 112 -4.65 -15.46 -2.38
N ILE A 113 -4.27 -14.24 -2.75
CA ILE A 113 -3.47 -13.96 -3.95
C ILE A 113 -2.10 -14.66 -3.85
N GLY A 114 -1.43 -14.62 -2.70
CA GLY A 114 -0.18 -15.35 -2.49
C GLY A 114 -0.32 -16.86 -2.69
N ARG A 115 -1.41 -17.45 -2.18
CA ARG A 115 -1.70 -18.87 -2.40
C ARG A 115 -1.96 -19.20 -3.87
N VAL A 116 -2.73 -18.36 -4.58
CA VAL A 116 -3.17 -18.65 -5.96
C VAL A 116 -2.07 -18.32 -6.98
N VAL A 117 -1.43 -17.17 -6.85
CA VAL A 117 -0.45 -16.62 -7.81
C VAL A 117 0.96 -17.09 -7.48
N LEU A 118 1.40 -16.96 -6.22
CA LEU A 118 2.75 -17.34 -5.78
C LEU A 118 2.84 -18.83 -5.37
N LYS A 119 1.71 -19.56 -5.33
CA LYS A 119 1.60 -20.97 -4.94
C LYS A 119 2.15 -21.28 -3.54
N GLU A 120 2.12 -20.30 -2.64
CA GLU A 120 2.61 -20.45 -1.27
C GLU A 120 1.81 -21.51 -0.51
N ILE A 121 2.48 -22.36 0.29
CA ILE A 121 1.81 -23.42 1.07
C ILE A 121 1.48 -22.88 2.46
N PHE A 122 0.19 -22.87 2.78
CA PHE A 122 -0.27 -22.49 4.10
C PHE A 122 -0.26 -23.64 5.08
N THR A 123 0.22 -23.34 6.29
CA THR A 123 0.07 -24.20 7.46
C THR A 123 -1.36 -24.16 7.97
N LEU A 124 -1.77 -25.19 8.72
CA LEU A 124 -3.10 -25.26 9.34
C LEU A 124 -3.41 -24.01 10.19
N TRP A 125 -2.42 -23.51 10.93
CA TRP A 125 -2.56 -22.32 11.77
C TRP A 125 -2.78 -21.03 10.97
N GLN A 126 -2.21 -20.91 9.76
CA GLN A 126 -2.47 -19.77 8.87
C GLN A 126 -3.91 -19.81 8.33
N TYR A 127 -4.46 -20.99 8.04
CA TYR A 127 -5.87 -21.14 7.70
C TYR A 127 -6.79 -20.77 8.86
N VAL A 128 -6.46 -21.20 10.09
CA VAL A 128 -7.22 -20.84 11.29
C VAL A 128 -7.17 -19.32 11.53
N ALA A 129 -5.99 -18.71 11.41
CA ALA A 129 -5.85 -17.25 11.53
C ALA A 129 -6.68 -16.50 10.48
N LEU A 130 -6.70 -16.98 9.23
CA LEU A 130 -7.50 -16.41 8.16
C LEU A 130 -9.01 -16.52 8.45
N ALA A 131 -9.46 -17.67 8.99
CA ALA A 131 -10.86 -17.87 9.36
C ALA A 131 -11.30 -16.95 10.53
N ILE A 132 -10.43 -16.78 11.53
CA ILE A 132 -10.67 -15.84 12.64
C ILE A 132 -10.73 -14.40 12.12
N ALA A 133 -9.81 -14.01 11.24
CA ALA A 133 -9.83 -12.69 10.61
C ALA A 133 -11.12 -12.47 9.79
N PHE A 134 -11.57 -13.49 9.05
CA PHE A 134 -12.84 -13.43 8.30
C PHE A 134 -14.03 -13.15 9.22
N ALA A 135 -14.12 -13.89 10.33
CA ALA A 135 -15.18 -13.70 11.31
C ALA A 135 -15.14 -12.29 11.91
N GLY A 136 -13.95 -11.76 12.20
CA GLY A 136 -13.75 -10.40 12.71
C GLY A 136 -14.21 -9.32 11.73
N VAL A 137 -14.07 -9.54 10.42
CA VAL A 137 -14.55 -8.63 9.36
C VAL A 137 -16.05 -8.76 9.11
N LEU A 138 -16.61 -9.96 9.25
CA LEU A 138 -18.04 -10.21 9.07
C LEU A 138 -18.91 -9.43 10.05
N ILE A 139 -18.45 -9.27 11.30
CA ILE A 139 -19.18 -8.56 12.35
C ILE A 139 -19.49 -7.10 11.93
N PRO A 140 -18.51 -6.23 11.60
CA PRO A 140 -18.77 -4.88 11.14
C PRO A 140 -19.47 -4.82 9.78
N THR A 141 -19.27 -5.80 8.89
CA THR A 141 -19.97 -5.85 7.59
C THR A 141 -21.48 -6.09 7.72
N ILE A 142 -21.91 -6.83 8.74
CA ILE A 142 -23.33 -7.14 8.99
C ILE A 142 -23.98 -6.08 9.89
N ALA A 143 -23.19 -5.49 10.80
CA ALA A 143 -23.68 -4.51 11.77
C ALA A 143 -23.82 -3.08 11.21
N TYR A 144 -23.12 -2.74 10.11
CA TYR A 144 -23.18 -1.44 9.43
C TYR A 144 -23.66 -1.61 7.98
#